data_AF-A0A971A2T8-F1
#
_entry.id   AF-A0A971A2T8-F1
#
_cell.length_a   1.000
_cell.length_b   1.000
_cell.length_c   1.000
_cell.angle_alpha   90.00
_cell.angle_beta   90.00
_cell.angle_gamma   90.00
#
_symmetry.space_group_name_H-M   'P 1'
#
loop_
_entity.id
_entity.type
_entity.pdbx_description
1 polymer ?
#
loop_
_entity_poly.entity_id
_entity_poly.type
_entity_poly.pdbx_seq_one_letter_code
_entity_poly.pdbx_strand_id
1 'polypeptide(L)'
;MSGKGFYLTFGLLLCATAGGALGAESGLIIDPHLIGWWPFEEGQGPVALDASGHGNHAMLIGDPQWVPGYDGLALDLDGQGDYLDTGKLPSQLGIAGSAPR
;
A
#
# COMPACT_ATOMS: atom_id res chain seq x y z
N MET A 1 -24.54 -23.13 -7.57
CA MET A 1 -24.23 -21.94 -6.76
C MET A 1 -22.72 -21.85 -6.69
N SER A 2 -22.16 -21.08 -7.62
CA SER A 2 -20.73 -20.84 -7.81
C SER A 2 -20.34 -19.59 -7.02
N GLY A 3 -19.15 -19.60 -6.41
CA GLY A 3 -18.63 -18.44 -5.70
C GLY A 3 -17.72 -18.82 -4.53
N LYS A 4 -16.65 -19.58 -4.80
CA LYS A 4 -15.52 -19.72 -3.87
C LYS A 4 -14.32 -19.00 -4.48
N GLY A 5 -14.29 -17.68 -4.33
CA GLY A 5 -13.08 -16.88 -4.49
C GLY A 5 -12.32 -16.93 -3.18
N PHE A 6 -11.45 -17.92 -3.04
CA PHE A 6 -10.54 -18.09 -1.92
C PHE A 6 -9.34 -17.16 -2.16
N TYR A 7 -9.29 -16.03 -1.45
CA TYR A 7 -8.15 -15.11 -1.48
C TYR A 7 -6.94 -15.84 -0.88
N LEU A 8 -6.05 -16.33 -1.75
CA LEU A 8 -4.90 -17.14 -1.37
C LEU A 8 -3.66 -16.62 -2.10
N THR A 9 -3.12 -15.50 -1.64
CA THR A 9 -1.71 -15.14 -1.86
C THR A 9 -1.16 -14.53 -0.58
N PHE A 10 -1.13 -15.33 0.48
CA PHE A 10 -0.28 -15.13 1.64
C PHE A 10 0.99 -15.97 1.42
N GLY A 11 2.17 -15.35 1.44
CA GLY A 11 3.44 -16.06 1.53
C GLY A 11 4.31 -16.01 0.28
N LEU A 12 4.92 -14.86 -0.01
CA LEU A 12 6.19 -14.85 -0.73
C LEU A 12 7.33 -14.82 0.29
N LEU A 13 7.76 -16.01 0.74
CA LEU A 13 9.06 -16.17 1.37
C LEU A 13 10.13 -16.01 0.28
N LEU A 14 10.64 -14.80 0.10
CA LEU A 14 11.71 -14.54 -0.84
C LEU A 14 13.04 -15.04 -0.24
N CYS A 15 13.41 -16.29 -0.53
CA CYS A 15 14.78 -16.74 -0.37
C CYS A 15 15.62 -16.04 -1.44
N ALA A 16 16.40 -15.03 -1.02
CA ALA A 16 17.21 -14.23 -1.92
C ALA A 16 18.31 -15.08 -2.58
N THR A 17 18.13 -15.41 -3.85
CA THR A 17 19.25 -15.71 -4.76
C THR A 17 19.51 -14.48 -5.62
N ALA A 18 20.73 -13.95 -5.52
CA ALA A 18 21.20 -12.83 -6.32
C ALA A 18 21.10 -13.15 -7.82
N GLY A 19 20.36 -12.35 -8.57
CA GLY A 19 20.43 -12.34 -10.03
C GLY A 19 19.10 -12.06 -10.71
N GLY A 20 18.95 -10.83 -11.20
CA GLY A 20 18.20 -10.54 -12.44
C GLY A 20 16.67 -10.61 -12.38
N ALA A 21 16.05 -9.43 -12.52
CA ALA A 21 14.68 -9.18 -12.96
C ALA A 21 13.57 -9.85 -12.11
N LEU A 22 13.18 -9.19 -11.03
CA LEU A 22 11.81 -9.29 -10.57
C LEU A 22 11.01 -8.30 -11.41
N GLY A 23 10.48 -8.83 -12.52
CA GLY A 23 9.58 -8.12 -13.41
C GLY A 23 8.47 -7.49 -12.58
N ALA A 24 8.19 -6.22 -12.90
CA ALA A 24 7.09 -5.46 -12.34
C ALA A 24 5.88 -6.37 -12.13
N GLU A 25 5.49 -6.54 -10.87
CA GLU A 25 4.17 -7.05 -10.50
C GLU A 25 3.20 -6.28 -11.40
N SER A 26 2.65 -6.93 -12.44
CA SER A 26 1.50 -6.37 -13.14
C SER A 26 0.33 -6.57 -12.20
N GLY A 27 0.34 -5.79 -11.12
CA GLY A 27 -0.71 -5.75 -10.13
C GLY A 27 -1.99 -5.43 -10.88
N LEU A 28 -3.00 -6.27 -10.69
CA LEU A 28 -4.33 -6.02 -11.19
C LEU A 28 -4.74 -4.61 -10.72
N ILE A 29 -4.76 -3.64 -11.62
CA ILE A 29 -5.41 -2.36 -11.36
C ILE A 29 -6.90 -2.68 -11.28
N ILE A 30 -7.42 -2.80 -10.06
CA ILE A 30 -8.82 -3.21 -9.84
C ILE A 30 -9.77 -2.11 -10.28
N ASP A 31 -9.37 -0.86 -10.07
CA ASP A 31 -10.14 0.33 -10.47
C ASP A 31 -9.18 1.44 -10.94
N PRO A 32 -9.22 1.89 -12.20
CA PRO A 32 -8.35 2.94 -12.72
C PRO A 32 -8.60 4.33 -12.10
N HIS A 33 -9.74 4.55 -11.44
CA HIS A 33 -10.07 5.80 -10.77
C HIS A 33 -9.68 5.80 -9.29
N LEU A 34 -9.38 4.64 -8.71
CA LEU A 34 -8.85 4.55 -7.36
C LEU A 34 -7.39 5.03 -7.35
N ILE A 35 -7.08 6.03 -6.54
CA ILE A 35 -5.70 6.55 -6.48
C ILE A 35 -4.82 5.61 -5.65
N GLY A 36 -5.29 5.12 -4.51
CA GLY A 36 -4.54 4.23 -3.63
C GLY A 36 -5.44 3.64 -2.56
N TRP A 37 -5.04 2.49 -2.03
CA TRP A 37 -5.72 1.84 -0.92
C TRP A 37 -4.67 1.20 0.01
N TRP A 38 -4.54 1.74 1.21
CA TRP A 38 -3.66 1.20 2.25
C TRP A 38 -4.54 0.57 3.33
N PRO A 39 -4.61 -0.77 3.41
CA PRO A 39 -5.45 -1.46 4.39
C PRO A 39 -4.83 -1.48 5.79
N PHE A 40 -3.52 -1.22 5.92
CA PHE A 40 -2.77 -1.19 7.17
C PHE A 40 -2.67 -2.52 7.93
N GLU A 41 -2.50 -3.63 7.19
CA GLU A 41 -2.44 -4.99 7.75
C GLU A 41 -1.02 -5.56 7.86
N GLU A 42 0.02 -4.78 7.54
CA GLU A 42 1.41 -5.23 7.60
C GLU A 42 1.90 -5.51 9.03
N GLY A 43 1.41 -4.71 9.99
CA GLY A 43 1.66 -4.87 11.42
C GLY A 43 3.11 -4.63 11.88
N GLN A 44 4.02 -4.30 10.96
CA GLN A 44 5.41 -4.00 11.27
C GLN A 44 6.11 -3.30 10.10
N GLY A 45 7.27 -2.72 10.40
CA GLY A 45 8.13 -2.09 9.40
C GLY A 45 7.65 -0.69 9.01
N PRO A 46 8.43 0.00 8.15
CA PRO A 46 8.23 1.41 7.87
C PRO A 46 7.42 1.67 6.59
N VAL A 47 6.75 0.68 6.01
CA VAL A 47 6.04 0.83 4.74
C VAL A 47 4.61 0.33 4.86
N ALA A 48 3.65 1.16 4.44
CA ALA A 48 2.28 0.75 4.19
C ALA A 48 2.12 0.44 2.68
N LEU A 49 1.64 -0.75 2.34
CA LEU A 49 1.51 -1.18 0.96
C LEU A 49 0.19 -0.70 0.35
N ASP A 50 0.28 0.00 -0.78
CA ASP A 50 -0.86 0.24 -1.67
C ASP A 50 -1.35 -1.07 -2.33
N ALA A 51 -2.53 -1.52 -1.93
CA ALA A 51 -3.24 -2.68 -2.46
C ALA A 51 -4.13 -2.36 -3.67
N SER A 52 -4.20 -1.10 -4.13
CA SER A 52 -4.99 -0.73 -5.31
C SER A 52 -4.40 -1.24 -6.64
N GLY A 53 -3.13 -1.63 -6.63
CA GLY A 53 -2.35 -2.02 -7.81
C GLY A 53 -1.56 -0.86 -8.45
N HIS A 54 -1.71 0.39 -7.98
CA HIS A 54 -1.03 1.56 -8.57
C HIS A 54 0.41 1.78 -8.08
N GLY A 55 0.90 0.94 -7.17
CA GLY A 55 2.25 1.04 -6.63
C GLY A 55 2.51 2.37 -5.92
N ASN A 56 1.48 2.92 -5.26
CA ASN A 56 1.59 4.09 -4.40
C ASN A 56 1.94 3.68 -2.96
N HIS A 57 2.83 2.71 -2.74
CA HIS A 57 3.26 2.36 -1.39
C HIS A 57 3.80 3.60 -0.66
N ALA A 58 3.54 3.70 0.64
CA ALA A 58 3.89 4.86 1.44
C ALA A 58 4.89 4.51 2.54
N MET A 59 5.89 5.35 2.72
CA MET A 59 6.81 5.30 3.84
C MET A 59 6.15 5.95 5.07
N LEU A 60 6.30 5.32 6.23
CA LEU A 60 5.89 5.88 7.51
C LEU A 60 6.97 6.84 7.98
N ILE A 61 6.59 8.09 8.26
CA ILE A 61 7.48 9.14 8.75
C ILE A 61 7.06 9.49 10.18
N GLY A 62 8.05 9.74 11.05
CA GLY A 62 7.85 9.92 12.48
C GLY A 62 8.05 8.60 13.23
N ASP A 63 7.18 8.33 14.18
CA ASP A 63 7.07 7.07 14.91
C ASP A 63 5.65 6.48 14.97
N PRO A 64 4.91 6.36 13.84
CA PRO A 64 3.61 5.69 13.82
C PRO A 64 3.67 4.28 14.39
N GLN A 65 2.63 3.90 15.14
CA GLN A 65 2.53 2.57 15.72
C GLN A 65 1.46 1.73 15.03
N TRP A 66 1.78 0.47 14.77
CA TRP A 66 0.81 -0.53 14.33
C TRP A 66 -0.02 -0.99 15.54
N VAL A 67 -1.34 -0.79 15.49
CA VAL A 67 -2.26 -1.09 16.59
C VAL A 67 -3.49 -1.85 16.09
N PRO A 68 -4.23 -2.55 16.96
CA PRO A 68 -5.55 -3.06 16.59
C PRO A 68 -6.49 -1.93 16.16
N GLY A 69 -7.11 -2.07 15.00
CA GLY A 69 -8.02 -1.09 14.40
C GLY A 69 -9.50 -1.47 14.56
N TYR A 70 -10.37 -0.73 13.84
CA TYR A 70 -11.79 -1.06 13.76
C TYR A 70 -12.05 -2.37 12.99
N ASP A 71 -11.28 -2.59 11.92
CA ASP A 71 -11.26 -3.83 11.14
C ASP A 71 -9.79 -4.19 10.94
N GLY A 72 -9.34 -5.29 11.54
CA GLY A 72 -7.94 -5.71 11.52
C GLY A 72 -7.00 -4.77 12.30
N LEU A 73 -5.97 -4.29 11.63
CA LEU A 73 -4.94 -3.39 12.17
C LEU A 73 -5.15 -1.95 11.70
N ALA A 74 -4.41 -1.02 12.29
CA ALA A 74 -4.39 0.39 11.94
C ALA A 74 -3.03 1.01 12.27
N LEU A 75 -2.83 2.23 11.78
CA LEU A 75 -1.75 3.10 12.22
C LEU A 75 -2.30 4.11 13.23
N ASP A 76 -1.68 4.16 14.40
CA ASP A 76 -1.80 5.28 15.33
C ASP A 76 -0.87 6.40 14.86
N LEU A 77 -1.45 7.54 14.51
CA LEU A 77 -0.73 8.76 14.12
C LEU A 77 -0.95 9.77 15.24
N ASP A 78 0.04 9.93 16.12
CA ASP A 78 -0.13 10.58 17.43
C ASP A 78 -0.30 12.11 17.35
N GLY A 79 -0.18 12.68 16.15
CA GLY A 79 -0.25 14.11 15.89
C GLY A 79 1.08 14.85 16.09
N GLN A 80 2.17 14.15 16.36
CA GLN A 80 3.51 14.70 16.60
C GLN A 80 4.46 14.44 15.42
N GLY A 81 4.01 14.73 14.21
CA GLY A 81 4.84 14.61 13.00
C GLY A 81 4.72 13.26 12.29
N ASP A 82 3.76 12.44 12.71
CA ASP A 82 3.39 11.18 12.06
C ASP A 82 2.59 11.40 10.78
N TYR A 83 3.07 10.82 9.68
CA TYR A 83 2.33 10.79 8.40
C TYR A 83 2.87 9.72 7.46
N LEU A 84 2.12 9.51 6.37
CA LEU A 84 2.47 8.62 5.28
C LEU A 84 2.95 9.43 4.08
N ASP A 85 4.12 9.08 3.55
CA ASP A 85 4.70 9.69 2.36
C ASP A 85 4.81 8.69 1.21
N THR A 86 4.06 8.93 0.13
CA THR A 86 4.16 8.13 -1.10
C THR A 86 5.38 8.49 -1.96
N GLY A 87 6.08 9.58 -1.61
CA GLY A 87 7.14 10.18 -2.41
C GLY A 87 6.65 10.82 -3.72
N LYS A 88 5.32 10.93 -3.91
CA LYS A 88 4.70 11.45 -5.13
C LYS A 88 4.09 12.83 -4.89
N LEU A 89 4.34 13.73 -5.84
CA LEU A 89 3.70 15.04 -5.90
C LEU A 89 2.20 14.90 -6.20
N PRO A 90 1.37 15.84 -5.74
CA PRO A 90 -0.05 15.90 -6.07
C PRO A 90 -0.37 15.79 -7.58
N SER A 91 0.49 16.33 -8.45
CA SER A 91 0.32 16.25 -9.91
C SER A 91 0.56 14.85 -10.45
N GLN A 92 1.45 14.06 -9.82
CA GLN A 92 1.72 12.66 -10.19
C GLN A 92 0.57 11.74 -9.77
N LEU A 93 -0.11 12.07 -8.67
CA LEU A 93 -1.31 11.38 -8.21
C LEU A 93 -2.58 11.83 -8.94
N GLY A 94 -2.53 12.94 -9.68
CA GLY A 94 -3.69 13.51 -10.36
C GLY A 94 -4.68 14.20 -9.42
N ILE A 95 -4.22 14.70 -8.28
CA ILE A 95 -5.04 15.44 -7.30
C ILE A 95 -4.77 16.95 -7.29
N ALA A 96 -3.76 17.41 -8.03
CA ALA A 96 -3.38 18.82 -8.09
C ALA A 96 -4.35 19.71 -8.89
N GLY A 97 -5.42 19.16 -9.48
CA GLY A 97 -6.39 19.90 -10.32
C GLY A 97 -5.85 20.39 -11.68
N SER A 98 -4.53 20.40 -11.89
CA SER A 98 -3.90 20.71 -13.18
C SER A 98 -3.81 19.52 -14.14
N ALA A 99 -4.04 18.31 -13.62
CA ALA A 99 -4.18 17.06 -14.38
C ALA A 99 -5.04 16.05 -13.58
N PRO A 100 -6.34 16.32 -13.36
CA PRO A 100 -7.22 15.40 -12.64
C PRO A 100 -7.41 14.09 -13.44
N ARG A 101 -7.46 12.97 -12.72
CA ARG A 101 -7.80 11.65 -13.30
C ARG A 101 -9.30 11.48 -13.46
#